data_AF-A0A1Y1YR63-F1
#
_entry.id   AF-A0A1Y1YR63-F1
#
_cell.length_a   1.000
_cell.length_b   1.000
_cell.length_c   1.000
_cell.angle_alpha   90.00
_cell.angle_beta   90.00
_cell.angle_gamma   90.00
#
_symmetry.space_group_name_H-M   'P 1'
#
loop_
_entity.id
_entity.type
_entity.pdbx_description
1 polymer ?
#
loop_
_entity_poly.entity_id
_entity_poly.type
_entity_poly.pdbx_seq_one_letter_code
_entity_poly.pdbx_strand_id
1 'polypeptide(L)'
;MFENDSVFSTFTVSCGQIFYAPSGALHHIEITGEGEAEFIIALTHERPEDSGISGAFGAISDAVLGNTYDLPTMAFKALTRPTKDTHIGRLQSTAPSTTEEKWGDQHKFDAEAMSASVSSLAGSAKTARQQFWPILDDISMFTEDHQ
;
A
#
# COMPACT_ATOMS: atom_id res chain seq x y z
N MET A 1 2.91 3.57 4.58
CA MET A 1 2.90 5.04 4.61
C MET A 1 2.20 5.49 3.32
N PHE A 2 1.40 6.56 3.38
CA PHE A 2 0.65 7.03 2.23
C PHE A 2 0.71 8.55 2.25
N GLU A 3 1.01 9.18 1.11
CA GLU A 3 1.09 10.65 0.84
C GLU A 3 2.42 11.41 1.05
N ASN A 4 2.38 12.66 0.54
CA ASN A 4 3.42 13.67 0.46
C ASN A 4 3.14 14.67 1.61
N ASP A 5 4.14 14.96 2.45
CA ASP A 5 4.06 15.83 3.64
C ASP A 5 3.38 15.23 4.89
N SER A 6 4.20 14.62 5.76
CA SER A 6 3.97 14.35 7.19
C SER A 6 2.77 13.50 7.62
N VAL A 7 1.97 12.97 6.71
CA VAL A 7 0.86 12.07 7.04
C VAL A 7 1.32 10.62 7.01
N PHE A 8 1.02 9.90 8.09
CA PHE A 8 1.23 8.46 8.20
C PHE A 8 -0.12 7.82 8.49
N SER A 9 -0.52 6.88 7.64
CA SER A 9 -1.70 6.04 7.85
C SER A 9 -1.31 4.56 7.82
N THR A 10 -1.88 3.82 8.76
CA THR A 10 -1.88 2.36 8.83
C THR A 10 -3.30 1.88 9.03
N PHE A 11 -3.72 0.92 8.22
CA PHE A 11 -5.04 0.32 8.30
C PHE A 11 -5.00 -1.11 7.81
N THR A 12 -5.92 -1.92 8.32
CA THR A 12 -6.16 -3.28 7.79
C THR A 12 -7.09 -3.22 6.59
N VAL A 13 -6.82 -4.06 5.59
CA VAL A 13 -7.68 -4.33 4.43
C VAL A 13 -8.12 -5.78 4.50
N SER A 14 -9.42 -6.03 4.39
CA SER A 14 -10.01 -7.38 4.33
C SER A 14 -10.50 -7.72 2.93
N CYS A 15 -10.86 -8.99 2.69
CA CYS A 15 -11.45 -9.42 1.42
C CYS A 15 -12.65 -8.54 1.03
N GLY A 16 -12.73 -8.15 -0.24
CA GLY A 16 -13.76 -7.24 -0.78
C GLY A 16 -13.49 -5.75 -0.54
N GLN A 17 -12.52 -5.41 0.30
CA GLN A 17 -12.08 -4.03 0.48
C GLN A 17 -11.00 -3.68 -0.52
N ILE A 18 -10.99 -2.41 -0.90
CA ILE A 18 -10.05 -1.84 -1.86
C ILE A 18 -9.24 -0.77 -1.12
N PHE A 19 -7.98 -0.59 -1.51
CA PHE A 19 -7.15 0.52 -1.03
C PHE A 19 -6.55 1.31 -2.18
N TYR A 20 -6.21 2.57 -1.91
CA TYR A 20 -5.62 3.48 -2.87
C TYR A 20 -4.33 4.08 -2.30
N ALA A 21 -3.26 3.99 -3.10
CA ALA A 21 -1.96 4.57 -2.81
C ALA A 21 -1.69 5.68 -3.83
N PRO A 22 -1.60 6.95 -3.41
CA PRO A 22 -1.24 8.03 -4.32
C PRO A 22 0.14 7.82 -4.97
N SER A 23 0.34 8.37 -6.16
CA SER A 23 1.65 8.29 -6.83
C SER A 23 2.76 8.89 -5.96
N GLY A 24 3.87 8.17 -5.81
CA GLY A 24 5.00 8.55 -4.95
C GLY A 24 4.84 8.24 -3.47
N ALA A 25 3.68 7.72 -3.04
CA ALA A 25 3.45 7.32 -1.66
C ALA A 25 4.27 6.08 -1.25
N LEU A 26 5.09 6.20 -0.21
CA LEU A 26 5.89 5.08 0.31
C LEU A 26 5.01 4.10 1.10
N HIS A 27 4.62 2.99 0.50
CA HIS A 27 3.75 2.00 1.12
C HIS A 27 4.48 0.71 1.49
N HIS A 28 3.87 -0.06 2.38
CA HIS A 28 4.28 -1.42 2.75
C HIS A 28 3.03 -2.21 3.08
N ILE A 29 2.97 -3.47 2.66
CA ILE A 29 1.85 -4.37 2.87
C ILE A 29 2.33 -5.53 3.71
N GLU A 30 1.65 -5.77 4.84
CA GLU A 30 1.91 -6.89 5.74
C GLU A 30 0.71 -7.83 5.74
N ILE A 31 0.97 -9.14 5.65
CA ILE A 31 -0.08 -10.15 5.83
C ILE A 31 -0.22 -10.43 7.33
N THR A 32 -1.24 -9.85 7.94
CA THR A 32 -1.50 -9.96 9.39
C THR A 32 -2.46 -11.09 9.76
N GLY A 33 -3.14 -11.70 8.77
CA GLY A 33 -4.10 -12.77 8.95
C GLY A 33 -3.48 -14.17 8.83
N GLU A 34 -4.28 -15.20 9.12
CA GLU A 34 -3.92 -16.58 8.79
C GLU A 34 -4.26 -16.85 7.33
N GLY A 35 -3.29 -17.38 6.57
CA GLY A 35 -3.49 -17.80 5.17
C GLY A 35 -2.81 -16.90 4.15
N GLU A 36 -3.18 -17.10 2.89
CA GLU A 36 -2.66 -16.37 1.75
C GLU A 36 -3.54 -15.14 1.45
N ALA A 37 -2.91 -14.03 1.09
CA ALA A 37 -3.60 -12.84 0.61
C ALA A 37 -3.29 -12.65 -0.87
N GLU A 38 -4.34 -12.45 -1.66
CA GLU A 38 -4.25 -12.22 -3.09
C GLU A 38 -4.69 -10.78 -3.41
N PHE A 39 -3.93 -10.09 -4.24
CA PHE A 39 -4.19 -8.71 -4.61
C PHE A 39 -4.19 -8.56 -6.13
N ILE A 40 -5.14 -7.77 -6.63
CA ILE A 40 -5.10 -7.23 -7.98
C ILE A 40 -4.62 -5.78 -7.86
N ILE A 41 -3.47 -5.48 -8.45
CA ILE A 41 -2.87 -4.13 -8.43
C ILE A 41 -3.05 -3.50 -9.80
N ALA A 42 -3.71 -2.36 -9.85
CA ALA A 42 -3.84 -1.52 -11.03
C ALA A 42 -2.99 -0.26 -10.87
N LEU A 43 -2.26 0.11 -11.92
CA LEU A 43 -1.39 1.28 -11.97
C LEU A 43 -1.85 2.20 -13.11
N THR A 44 -1.85 3.51 -12.87
CA THR A 44 -2.43 4.52 -13.80
C THR A 44 -1.46 4.99 -14.89
N HIS A 45 -0.24 4.42 -14.96
CA HIS A 45 0.79 4.82 -15.91
C HIS A 45 1.15 3.66 -16.86
N GLU A 46 1.35 3.92 -18.15
CA GLU A 46 1.65 2.85 -19.13
C GLU A 46 3.02 2.17 -18.90
N ARG A 47 3.90 2.86 -18.19
CA ARG A 47 5.26 2.40 -17.86
C ARG A 47 5.48 2.64 -16.38
N PRO A 48 4.88 1.82 -15.50
CA PRO A 48 5.06 1.99 -14.08
C PRO A 48 6.51 1.69 -13.72
N GLU A 49 7.07 2.54 -12.86
CA GLU A 49 8.36 2.29 -12.23
C GLU A 49 8.13 2.09 -10.74
N ASP A 50 8.85 1.12 -10.16
CA ASP A 50 8.86 0.86 -8.72
C ASP A 50 10.21 1.29 -8.16
N SER A 51 10.20 1.86 -6.96
CA SER A 51 11.38 2.34 -6.24
C SER A 51 11.35 1.79 -4.83
N GLY A 52 12.06 0.70 -4.58
CA GLY A 52 12.13 0.14 -3.24
C GLY A 52 13.10 0.92 -2.35
N ILE A 53 12.68 1.16 -1.11
CA ILE A 53 13.51 1.88 -0.14
C ILE A 53 14.77 1.07 0.23
N SER A 54 14.68 -0.26 0.23
CA SER A 54 15.77 -1.14 0.69
C SER A 54 17.02 -1.08 -0.21
N GLY A 55 16.83 -1.14 -1.53
CA GLY A 55 17.88 -1.04 -2.54
C GLY A 55 18.38 0.39 -2.67
N ALA A 56 17.48 1.37 -2.61
CA ALA A 56 17.84 2.79 -2.58
C ALA A 56 18.79 3.09 -1.40
N PHE A 57 18.49 2.58 -0.20
CA PHE A 57 19.35 2.75 0.96
C PHE A 57 20.72 2.09 0.77
N GLY A 58 20.81 0.95 0.06
CA GLY A 58 22.07 0.30 -0.30
C GLY A 58 22.91 1.05 -1.33
N ALA A 59 22.28 1.85 -2.20
CA ALA A 59 22.97 2.66 -3.19
C ALA A 59 23.63 3.93 -2.59
N ILE A 60 23.24 4.33 -1.38
CA ILE A 60 23.78 5.52 -0.71
C ILE A 60 25.01 5.14 0.14
N SER A 61 26.11 5.87 -0.05
CA SER A 61 27.34 5.64 0.71
C SER A 61 27.18 5.91 2.21
N ASP A 62 27.96 5.20 3.03
CA ASP A 62 28.03 5.44 4.49
C ASP A 62 28.30 6.91 4.84
N ALA A 63 29.13 7.59 4.06
CA ALA A 63 29.48 8.99 4.30
C ALA A 63 28.29 9.92 4.06
N VAL A 64 27.53 9.68 2.99
CA VAL A 64 26.31 10.45 2.70
C VAL A 64 25.25 10.19 3.76
N LEU A 65 24.99 8.93 4.13
CA LEU A 65 24.03 8.61 5.20
C LEU A 65 24.45 9.22 6.54
N GLY A 66 25.74 9.10 6.91
CA GLY A 66 26.29 9.73 8.11
C GLY A 66 26.00 11.22 8.16
N ASN A 67 26.27 11.94 7.06
CA ASN A 67 25.99 13.37 6.97
C ASN A 67 24.48 13.68 7.01
N THR A 68 23.64 12.90 6.32
CA THR A 68 22.17 13.11 6.27
C THR A 68 21.52 12.98 7.64
N TYR A 69 21.98 12.05 8.47
CA TYR A 69 21.37 11.73 9.76
C TYR A 69 22.15 12.29 10.96
N ASP A 70 23.19 13.10 10.73
CA ASP A 70 24.11 13.59 11.77
C ASP A 70 24.71 12.47 12.64
N LEU A 71 25.18 11.40 11.98
CA LEU A 71 25.77 10.22 12.59
C LEU A 71 27.19 9.97 12.08
N PRO A 72 28.06 9.32 12.87
CA PRO A 72 29.36 8.86 12.36
C PRO A 72 29.18 7.95 11.15
N THR A 73 30.05 8.07 10.14
CA THR A 73 30.04 7.23 8.93
C THR A 73 29.95 5.72 9.24
N MET A 74 30.56 5.28 10.34
CA MET A 74 30.53 3.86 10.74
C MET A 74 29.17 3.37 11.27
N ALA A 75 28.22 4.25 11.57
CA ALA A 75 26.91 3.87 12.13
C ALA A 75 26.13 2.90 11.23
N PHE A 76 26.33 2.99 9.91
CA PHE A 76 25.59 2.19 8.93
C PHE A 76 26.30 0.89 8.54
N LYS A 77 27.54 0.64 9.01
CA LYS A 77 28.33 -0.55 8.63
C LYS A 77 27.74 -1.86 9.14
N ALA A 78 26.99 -1.82 10.23
CA ALA A 78 26.35 -3.01 10.80
C ALA A 78 25.10 -3.44 10.03
N LEU A 79 24.57 -2.59 9.14
CA LEU A 79 23.34 -2.86 8.39
C LEU A 79 23.66 -3.63 7.10
N THR A 80 22.89 -4.68 6.83
CA THR A 80 22.89 -5.34 5.52
C THR A 80 22.10 -4.49 4.54
N ARG A 81 22.80 -3.79 3.63
CA ARG A 81 22.20 -2.86 2.66
C ARG A 81 22.57 -3.23 1.22
N PRO A 82 21.93 -4.25 0.62
CA PRO A 82 22.15 -4.57 -0.79
C PRO A 82 21.62 -3.43 -1.67
N THR A 83 22.21 -3.23 -2.85
CA THR A 83 21.70 -2.28 -3.86
C THR A 83 20.48 -2.81 -4.61
N LYS A 84 20.06 -4.05 -4.33
CA LYS A 84 18.89 -4.69 -4.90
C LYS A 84 17.75 -4.66 -3.89
N ASP A 85 16.56 -4.32 -4.37
CA ASP A 85 15.37 -4.28 -3.54
C ASP A 85 14.93 -5.64 -3.01
N THR A 86 14.49 -5.64 -1.76
CA THR A 86 13.69 -6.71 -1.17
C THR A 86 12.23 -6.44 -1.52
N HIS A 87 11.76 -7.04 -2.61
CA HIS A 87 10.36 -6.88 -3.04
C HIS A 87 9.37 -7.57 -2.10
N ILE A 88 9.65 -8.81 -1.71
CA ILE A 88 8.86 -9.58 -0.76
C ILE A 88 9.81 -10.21 0.26
N GLY A 89 9.59 -9.90 1.53
CA GLY A 89 10.40 -10.37 2.66
C GLY A 89 9.59 -11.27 3.59
N ARG A 90 10.29 -12.13 4.33
CA ARG A 90 9.70 -12.87 5.45
C ARG A 90 9.79 -12.04 6.72
N LEU A 91 8.65 -11.86 7.40
CA LEU A 91 8.62 -11.21 8.70
C LEU A 91 9.39 -12.04 9.73
N GLN A 92 10.19 -11.36 10.56
CA GLN A 92 10.87 -11.99 11.69
C GLN A 92 9.88 -12.30 12.83
N SER A 93 8.87 -11.44 12.99
CA SER A 93 7.75 -11.58 13.91
C SER A 93 6.56 -10.85 13.33
N THR A 94 5.36 -11.38 13.55
CA THR A 94 4.12 -10.66 13.25
C THR A 94 3.84 -9.63 14.34
N ALA A 95 3.47 -8.41 13.95
CA ALA A 95 2.92 -7.43 14.88
C ALA A 95 1.39 -7.62 14.97
N PRO A 96 0.79 -7.62 16.18
CA PRO A 96 -0.66 -7.64 16.28
C PRO A 96 -1.22 -6.31 15.76
N SER A 97 -2.26 -6.39 14.92
CA SER A 97 -2.97 -5.18 14.49
C SER A 97 -3.68 -4.51 15.67
N THR A 98 -3.63 -3.18 15.69
CA THR A 98 -4.30 -2.37 16.71
C THR A 98 -5.80 -2.26 16.42
N THR A 99 -6.58 -1.78 17.40
CA THR A 99 -8.03 -1.59 17.18
C THR A 99 -8.27 -0.41 16.23
N GLU A 100 -7.41 0.60 16.33
CA GLU A 100 -7.41 1.82 15.55
C GLU A 100 -7.19 1.54 14.05
N GLU A 101 -6.31 0.59 13.70
CA GLU A 101 -6.07 0.17 12.32
C GLU A 101 -7.30 -0.46 11.65
N LYS A 102 -8.27 -0.92 12.44
CA LYS A 102 -9.53 -1.48 11.93
C LYS A 102 -10.58 -0.40 11.63
N TRP A 103 -10.40 0.82 12.14
CA TRP A 103 -11.31 1.94 11.88
C TRP A 103 -11.28 2.36 10.40
N GLY A 104 -12.24 3.20 9.99
CA GLY A 104 -12.27 3.76 8.65
C GLY A 104 -11.03 4.62 8.38
N ASP A 105 -10.50 4.51 7.16
CA ASP A 105 -9.37 5.32 6.69
C ASP A 105 -9.69 5.83 5.28
N GLN A 106 -9.26 7.06 4.95
CA GLN A 106 -9.53 7.65 3.64
C GLN A 106 -8.90 6.87 2.49
N HIS A 107 -7.85 6.08 2.74
CA HIS A 107 -7.14 5.29 1.73
C HIS A 107 -7.71 3.88 1.55
N LYS A 108 -8.80 3.52 2.26
CA LYS A 108 -9.53 2.26 2.01
C LYS A 108 -11.01 2.48 1.80
N PHE A 109 -11.62 1.57 1.05
CA PHE A 109 -13.03 1.64 0.72
C PHE A 109 -13.64 0.23 0.68
N ASP A 110 -14.78 0.08 1.33
CA ASP A 110 -15.54 -1.17 1.33
C ASP A 110 -16.47 -1.21 0.12
N ALA A 111 -15.93 -1.62 -1.03
CA ALA A 111 -16.68 -1.66 -2.28
C ALA A 111 -17.81 -2.69 -2.21
N GLU A 112 -17.62 -3.79 -1.50
CA GLU A 112 -18.61 -4.85 -1.35
C GLU A 112 -19.81 -4.44 -0.48
N ALA A 113 -19.62 -3.53 0.48
CA ALA A 113 -20.70 -2.95 1.27
C ALA A 113 -21.57 -1.95 0.48
N MET A 114 -21.15 -1.52 -0.71
CA MET A 114 -21.92 -0.58 -1.52
C MET A 114 -23.16 -1.25 -2.13
N SER A 115 -24.23 -0.46 -2.25
CA SER A 115 -25.37 -0.86 -3.06
C SER A 115 -24.95 -0.97 -4.53
N ALA A 116 -25.36 -2.06 -5.18
CA ALA A 116 -25.09 -2.25 -6.60
C ALA A 116 -25.72 -1.12 -7.41
N SER A 117 -24.89 -0.41 -8.18
CA SER A 117 -25.35 0.67 -9.05
C SER A 117 -26.03 0.12 -10.30
N VAL A 118 -25.67 -1.12 -10.68
CA VAL A 118 -26.32 -1.89 -11.75
C VAL A 118 -26.62 -3.28 -11.19
N SER A 119 -27.86 -3.74 -11.35
CA SER A 119 -28.29 -5.07 -10.91
C SER A 119 -29.28 -5.67 -11.89
N SER A 120 -29.03 -6.90 -12.34
CA SER A 120 -29.87 -7.64 -13.28
C SER A 120 -29.86 -9.14 -12.96
N LEU A 121 -30.63 -9.93 -13.71
CA LEU A 121 -30.59 -11.39 -13.62
C LEU A 121 -29.23 -11.99 -14.01
N ALA A 122 -28.42 -11.27 -14.79
CA ALA A 122 -27.12 -11.75 -15.25
C ALA A 122 -25.97 -11.44 -14.27
N GLY A 123 -26.22 -10.63 -13.23
CA GLY A 123 -25.19 -10.19 -12.31
C GLY A 123 -25.40 -8.76 -11.80
N SER A 124 -24.44 -8.31 -10.99
CA SER A 124 -24.45 -6.98 -10.39
C SER A 124 -23.08 -6.31 -10.42
N ALA A 125 -23.07 -4.97 -10.39
CA ALA A 125 -21.84 -4.19 -10.34
C ALA A 125 -21.93 -3.10 -9.25
N LYS A 126 -20.87 -2.99 -8.46
CA LYS A 126 -20.67 -1.96 -7.42
C LYS A 126 -19.53 -1.04 -7.84
N THR A 127 -19.59 0.22 -7.43
CA THR A 127 -18.65 1.27 -7.90
C THR A 127 -17.89 1.90 -6.74
N ALA A 128 -16.58 1.98 -6.86
CA ALA A 128 -15.70 2.82 -6.06
C ALA A 128 -15.13 3.93 -6.96
N ARG A 129 -15.74 5.11 -6.89
CA ARG A 129 -15.42 6.27 -7.75
C ARG A 129 -15.31 7.54 -6.92
N GLN A 130 -14.66 8.57 -7.46
CA GLN A 130 -14.32 9.81 -6.75
C GLN A 130 -15.48 10.46 -5.99
N GLN A 131 -16.72 10.37 -6.50
CA GLN A 131 -17.93 10.86 -5.81
C GLN A 131 -18.13 10.25 -4.41
N PHE A 132 -17.76 8.99 -4.23
CA PHE A 132 -17.90 8.24 -2.97
C PHE A 132 -16.56 8.05 -2.25
N TRP A 133 -15.45 8.14 -2.98
CA TRP A 133 -14.11 7.95 -2.47
C TRP A 133 -13.18 9.06 -2.98
N PRO A 134 -13.19 10.24 -2.33
CA PRO A 134 -12.62 11.47 -2.89
C PRO A 134 -11.11 11.48 -3.12
N ILE A 135 -10.37 10.57 -2.47
CA ILE A 135 -8.91 10.46 -2.61
C ILE A 135 -8.47 9.90 -3.96
N LEU A 136 -9.38 9.26 -4.70
CA LEU A 136 -9.05 8.71 -6.01
C LEU A 136 -8.60 9.80 -6.98
N ASP A 137 -7.44 9.58 -7.60
CA ASP A 137 -6.86 10.43 -8.64
C ASP A 137 -6.64 9.61 -9.92
N ASP A 138 -7.26 10.05 -11.01
CA ASP A 138 -7.24 9.42 -12.34
C ASP A 138 -7.53 7.90 -12.38
N ILE A 139 -8.28 7.38 -11.40
CA ILE A 139 -8.69 5.97 -11.36
C ILE A 139 -10.11 5.81 -10.81
N SER A 140 -10.80 4.77 -11.26
CA SER A 140 -12.06 4.30 -10.69
C SER A 140 -12.07 2.78 -10.72
N MET A 141 -12.74 2.18 -9.74
CA MET A 141 -12.76 0.73 -9.58
C MET A 141 -14.19 0.21 -9.48
N PHE A 142 -14.38 -1.01 -9.95
CA PHE A 142 -15.67 -1.69 -10.02
C PHE A 142 -15.49 -3.11 -9.51
N THR A 143 -16.47 -3.60 -8.75
CA THR A 143 -16.58 -5.04 -8.44
C THR A 143 -17.81 -5.58 -9.15
N GLU A 144 -17.67 -6.77 -9.74
CA GLU A 144 -18.71 -7.43 -10.53
C GLU A 144 -18.94 -8.84 -10.00
N ASP A 145 -20.21 -9.18 -9.78
CA ASP A 145 -20.63 -10.53 -9.42
C ASP A 145 -21.45 -11.13 -10.57
N HIS A 146 -21.07 -12.32 -11.02
CA HIS A 146 -21.85 -13.12 -11.98
C HIS A 146 -22.69 -14.17 -11.25
N GLN A 147 -23.94 -14.35 -11.69
CA GLN A 147 -24.86 -15.38 -11.19
C GLN A 147 -24.62 -16.73 -11.86
#